data_AF-A0A7M2XGG6-F1
#
_entry.id   AF-A0A7M2XGG6-F1
#
_cell.length_a   1.000
_cell.length_b   1.000
_cell.length_c   1.000
_cell.angle_alpha   90.00
_cell.angle_beta   90.00
_cell.angle_gamma   90.00
#
_symmetry.space_group_name_H-M   'P 1'
#
loop_
_entity.id
_entity.type
_entity.pdbx_description
1 polymer ?
#
loop_
_entity_poly.entity_id
_entity_poly.type
_entity_poly.pdbx_seq_one_letter_code
_entity_poly.pdbx_strand_id
1 'polypeptide(L)'
;MFEVAVGWDPALDTFFVMVFGTLDDAREPALLMWRGTDFQEISTTVELLGIASDFAEIPPTLASQLAADKLRIPHRTGRPISKMIARLFSL
;
A
#
# COMPACT_ATOMS: atom_id res chain seq x y z
N MET A 1 -9.53 -1.73 -14.20
CA MET A 1 -8.11 -1.84 -13.79
C MET A 1 -7.96 -1.24 -12.41
N PHE A 2 -7.29 -1.94 -11.49
CA PHE A 2 -7.00 -1.43 -10.15
C PHE A 2 -5.54 -0.98 -10.04
N GLU A 3 -5.30 0.07 -9.27
CA GLU A 3 -3.97 0.46 -8.81
C GLU A 3 -3.92 0.26 -7.30
N VAL A 4 -2.90 -0.45 -6.82
CA VAL A 4 -2.74 -0.74 -5.40
C VAL A 4 -1.45 -0.09 -4.91
N ALA A 5 -1.59 0.74 -3.88
CA ALA A 5 -0.47 1.34 -3.17
C ALA A 5 -0.36 0.73 -1.78
N VAL A 6 0.83 0.29 -1.40
CA VAL A 6 1.12 -0.26 -0.07
C VAL A 6 2.33 0.43 0.54
N GLY A 7 2.41 0.45 1.87
CA GLY A 7 3.55 1.02 2.57
C GLY A 7 3.49 0.87 4.08
N TRP A 8 4.43 1.53 4.75
CA TRP A 8 4.54 1.60 6.21
C TRP A 8 4.31 3.03 6.69
N ASP A 9 3.43 3.21 7.67
CA ASP A 9 3.23 4.47 8.39
C ASP A 9 3.90 4.39 9.78
N PRO A 10 5.02 5.11 9.99
CA PRO A 10 5.71 5.10 11.27
C PRO A 10 5.00 5.89 12.38
N ALA A 11 4.09 6.81 12.05
CA ALA A 11 3.33 7.56 13.05
C ALA A 11 2.22 6.71 13.67
N LEU A 12 1.63 5.83 12.87
CA LEU A 12 0.62 4.87 13.30
C LEU A 12 1.17 3.49 13.64
N ASP A 13 2.48 3.24 13.44
CA ASP A 13 3.11 1.93 13.62
C ASP A 13 2.32 0.81 12.89
N THR A 14 1.87 1.10 11.67
CA THR A 14 1.03 0.19 10.87
C THR A 14 1.47 0.17 9.40
N PHE A 15 1.27 -0.96 8.73
CA PHE A 15 1.23 -0.99 7.28
C PHE A 15 -0.09 -0.38 6.78
N PHE A 16 -0.10 0.09 5.53
CA PHE A 16 -1.32 0.58 4.87
C PHE A 16 -1.46 0.01 3.47
N VAL A 17 -2.70 -0.08 2.99
CA VAL A 17 -3.06 -0.40 1.61
C VAL A 17 -4.15 0.55 1.13
N MET A 18 -3.97 1.10 -0.07
CA MET A 18 -4.97 1.87 -0.79
C MET A 18 -5.23 1.22 -2.13
N VAL A 19 -6.50 1.04 -2.47
CA VAL A 19 -6.94 0.49 -3.76
C VAL A 19 -7.68 1.58 -4.51
N PHE A 20 -7.19 1.89 -5.70
CA PHE A 20 -7.82 2.81 -6.63
C PHE A 20 -8.40 2.02 -7.80
N GLY A 21 -9.54 2.45 -8.32
CA GLY A 21 -10.13 1.82 -9.50
C GLY A 21 -10.99 2.78 -10.31
N THR A 22 -11.23 2.42 -11.56
CA THR A 22 -12.10 3.16 -12.47
C THR A 22 -13.52 2.61 -12.36
N LEU A 23 -14.45 3.42 -11.86
CA LEU A 23 -15.89 3.16 -12.00
C LEU A 23 -16.29 3.63 -13.40
N ASP A 24 -16.29 2.70 -14.36
CA ASP A 24 -16.81 2.67 -15.75
C ASP A 24 -16.88 3.92 -16.65
N ASP A 25 -16.72 5.16 -16.17
CA ASP A 25 -16.71 6.40 -16.96
C ASP A 25 -15.92 7.55 -16.29
N ALA A 26 -15.31 7.34 -15.11
CA ALA A 26 -14.49 8.34 -14.46
C ALA A 26 -13.11 8.45 -15.12
N ARG A 27 -12.73 9.65 -15.60
CA ARG A 27 -11.36 9.92 -16.11
C ARG A 27 -10.27 9.80 -15.04
N GLU A 28 -10.65 9.89 -13.77
CA GLU A 28 -9.74 9.78 -12.63
C GLU A 28 -10.08 8.55 -11.79
N PRO A 29 -9.08 7.77 -11.36
CA PRO A 29 -9.30 6.59 -10.53
C PRO A 29 -9.79 7.02 -9.14
N ALA A 30 -10.88 6.40 -8.68
CA ALA A 30 -11.47 6.65 -7.37
C ALA A 30 -10.79 5.77 -6.30
N LEU A 31 -10.63 6.29 -5.09
CA LEU A 31 -10.20 5.50 -3.93
C LEU A 31 -11.35 4.59 -3.49
N LEU A 32 -11.22 3.29 -3.73
CA LEU A 32 -12.23 2.28 -3.41
C LEU A 32 -12.05 1.71 -2.01
N MET A 33 -10.81 1.62 -1.54
CA MET A 33 -10.48 1.09 -0.21
C MET A 33 -9.22 1.75 0.34
N TRP A 34 -9.23 2.02 1.64
CA TRP A 34 -8.05 2.37 2.41
C TRP A 34 -8.10 1.66 3.77
N ARG A 35 -7.02 0.96 4.11
CA ARG A 35 -6.78 0.31 5.42
C ARG A 35 -5.41 0.71 5.96
N GLY A 36 -5.21 0.61 7.26
CA GLY A 36 -4.01 1.13 7.94
C GLY A 36 -4.16 2.61 8.30
N THR A 37 -5.34 2.99 8.76
CA THR A 37 -5.69 4.34 9.22
C THR A 37 -5.65 4.48 10.73
N ASP A 38 -5.58 3.35 11.45
CA ASP A 38 -5.50 3.30 12.91
C ASP A 38 -4.14 2.78 13.42
N PHE A 39 -3.82 3.10 14.67
CA PHE A 39 -2.58 2.66 15.30
C PHE A 39 -2.50 1.13 15.35
N GLN A 40 -1.41 0.57 14.83
CA GLN A 40 -1.13 -0.88 14.77
C GLN A 40 -2.20 -1.73 14.03
N GLU A 41 -3.04 -1.12 13.18
CA GLU A 41 -4.13 -1.82 12.49
C GLU A 41 -3.66 -3.02 11.66
N ILE A 42 -2.56 -2.88 10.91
CA ILE A 42 -1.96 -3.92 10.08
C ILE A 42 -0.50 -4.06 10.52
N SER A 43 -0.20 -5.13 11.25
CA SER A 43 1.08 -5.25 11.96
C SER A 43 2.13 -6.05 11.18
N THR A 44 1.71 -6.81 10.16
CA THR A 44 2.60 -7.73 9.43
C THR A 44 2.50 -7.56 7.91
N THR A 45 3.60 -7.86 7.21
CA THR A 45 3.61 -7.89 5.74
C THR A 45 2.72 -9.00 5.20
N VAL A 46 2.59 -10.13 5.90
CA VAL A 46 1.70 -11.23 5.48
C VAL A 46 0.25 -10.78 5.43
N GLU A 47 -0.21 -10.08 6.47
CA GLU A 47 -1.56 -9.52 6.53
C GLU A 47 -1.81 -8.49 5.43
N LEU A 48 -0.87 -7.54 5.26
CA LEU A 48 -0.95 -6.53 4.20
C LEU A 48 -1.05 -7.18 2.80
N LEU A 49 -0.19 -8.18 2.53
CA LEU A 49 -0.16 -8.86 1.25
C LEU A 49 -1.38 -9.74 1.02
N GLY A 50 -1.96 -10.32 2.08
CA GLY A 50 -3.25 -11.00 2.00
C GLY A 50 -4.34 -10.08 1.47
N ILE A 51 -4.44 -8.86 2.01
CA ILE A 51 -5.41 -7.86 1.54
C ILE A 51 -5.10 -7.41 0.11
N ALA A 52 -3.83 -7.15 -0.20
CA ALA A 52 -3.44 -6.65 -1.52
C ALA A 52 -3.64 -7.70 -2.64
N SER A 53 -3.52 -9.00 -2.32
CA SER A 53 -3.62 -10.10 -3.29
C SER A 53 -5.01 -10.21 -3.93
N ASP A 54 -6.05 -9.71 -3.27
CA ASP A 54 -7.41 -9.68 -3.82
C ASP A 54 -7.57 -8.67 -4.97
N PHE A 55 -6.65 -7.71 -5.08
CA PHE A 55 -6.71 -6.59 -6.03
C PHE A 55 -5.53 -6.53 -6.99
N ALA A 56 -4.45 -7.28 -6.72
CA ALA A 56 -3.15 -7.11 -7.34
C ALA A 56 -2.31 -8.40 -7.35
N GLU A 57 -1.59 -8.64 -8.44
CA GLU A 57 -0.47 -9.61 -8.43
C GLU A 57 0.68 -9.06 -7.58
N ILE A 58 1.18 -9.88 -6.66
CA ILE A 58 2.16 -9.47 -5.66
C ILE A 58 3.57 -9.87 -6.10
N PRO A 59 4.50 -8.92 -6.32
CA PRO A 59 5.89 -9.27 -6.59
C PRO A 59 6.51 -10.00 -5.39
N PRO A 60 7.28 -11.08 -5.60
CA PRO A 60 7.86 -11.87 -4.50
C PRO A 60 8.85 -11.06 -3.64
N THR A 61 9.37 -9.95 -4.16
CA THR A 61 10.30 -9.05 -3.46
C THR A 61 9.60 -8.02 -2.58
N LEU A 62 8.28 -7.83 -2.71
CA LEU A 62 7.54 -6.76 -2.06
C LEU A 62 7.58 -6.88 -0.52
N ALA A 63 7.43 -8.09 0.01
CA ALA A 63 7.50 -8.34 1.46
C ALA A 63 8.84 -7.88 2.05
N SER A 64 9.95 -8.22 1.39
CA SER A 64 11.30 -7.86 1.83
C SER A 64 11.55 -6.35 1.72
N GLN A 65 11.00 -5.69 0.70
CA GLN A 65 11.08 -4.24 0.54
C GLN A 65 10.30 -3.51 1.65
N LEU A 66 9.07 -3.94 1.95
CA LEU A 66 8.25 -3.36 3.03
C LEU A 66 8.89 -3.56 4.41
N ALA A 67 9.51 -4.71 4.65
CA ALA A 67 10.28 -4.95 5.86
C ALA A 67 11.49 -4.00 5.97
N ALA A 68 12.19 -3.76 4.87
CA ALA A 68 13.29 -2.80 4.82
C ALA A 68 12.80 -1.34 5.01
N ASP A 69 11.63 -0.99 4.49
CA ASP A 69 11.02 0.32 4.67
C ASP A 69 10.61 0.57 6.13
N LYS A 70 10.03 -0.44 6.80
CA LYS A 70 9.75 -0.38 8.24
C LYS A 70 11.01 -0.15 9.07
N LEU A 71 12.14 -0.73 8.67
CA LEU A 71 13.44 -0.54 9.34
C LEU A 71 14.10 0.81 8.99
N ARG A 72 13.78 1.39 7.83
CA ARG A 72 14.22 2.72 7.42
C ARG A 72 13.40 3.78 8.15
N ILE A 73 13.80 4.07 9.38
CA ILE A 73 13.35 5.30 10.05
C ILE A 73 14.11 6.49 9.43
N PRO A 74 13.40 7.47 8.87
CA PRO A 74 13.75 8.84 9.21
C PRO A 74 12.50 9.59 9.64
N HIS A 75 12.40 9.87 10.94
CA HIS A 75 11.65 11.03 11.41
C HIS A 75 12.35 12.29 10.87
N ARG A 76 12.02 12.68 9.64
CA ARG A 76 12.12 14.05 9.17
C ARG A 76 10.76 14.40 8.59
N THR A 77 10.00 15.16 9.36
CA THR A 77 8.92 16.00 8.87
C THR A 77 9.39 16.69 7.58
N GLY A 78 8.97 16.20 6.41
CA GLY A 78 9.34 16.79 5.11
C GLY A 78 9.89 15.87 4.01
N ARG A 79 10.08 14.55 4.22
CA ARG A 79 10.24 13.63 3.07
C ARG A 79 8.88 13.04 2.65
N PRO A 80 8.55 13.03 1.35
CA PRO A 80 7.31 12.41 0.89
C PRO A 80 7.34 10.91 1.19
N ILE A 81 6.17 10.36 1.56
CA ILE A 81 5.91 8.92 1.63
C ILE A 81 6.53 8.28 0.39
N SER A 82 7.36 7.25 0.58
CA SER A 82 7.87 6.43 -0.52
C SER A 82 6.69 5.79 -1.23
N LYS A 83 6.17 6.46 -2.26
CA LYS A 83 5.15 5.92 -3.15
C LYS A 83 5.76 4.78 -3.95
N MET A 84 5.56 3.54 -3.49
CA MET A 84 5.70 2.40 -4.38
C MET A 84 4.34 2.17 -5.04
N ILE A 85 4.21 2.68 -6.27
CA ILE A 85 3.04 2.42 -7.12
C ILE A 85 3.34 1.14 -7.90
N ALA A 86 2.66 0.06 -7.54
CA ALA A 86 2.59 -1.12 -8.41
C ALA A 86 1.48 -0.87 -9.43
N ARG A 87 1.85 -0.47 -10.66
CA ARG A 87 0.92 -0.51 -11.79
C ARG A 87 0.71 -1.95 -12.19
N LEU A 88 -0.52 -2.45 -12.11
CA LEU A 88 -0.85 -3.83 -12.47
C LEU A 88 -1.92 -3.84 -13.55
N PHE A 89 -1.60 -4.50 -14.65
CA PHE A 89 -2.50 -4.71 -15.79
C PHE A 89 -3.48 -5.83 -15.44
N SER A 90 -4.78 -5.58 -15.57
CA SER A 90 -5.75 -6.67 -15.68
C SER A 90 -5.63 -7.30 -17.07
N LEU A 91 -5.60 -8.63 -17.15
CA LEU A 91 -5.80 -9.38 -18.40
C LEU A 91 -7.11 -9.00 -19.07
#